data_AF-A0A3M6SAP9-F1
#
_entry.id   AF-A0A3M6SAP9-F1
#
_cell.length_a   1.000
_cell.length_b   1.000
_cell.length_c   1.000
_cell.angle_alpha   90.00
_cell.angle_beta   90.00
_cell.angle_gamma   90.00
#
_symmetry.space_group_name_H-M   'P 1'
#
loop_
_entity.id
_entity.type
_entity.pdbx_description
1 polymer ?
#
loop_
_entity_poly.entity_id
_entity_poly.type
_entity_poly.pdbx_seq_one_letter_code
_entity_poly.pdbx_strand_id
1 'polypeptide(L)'
;MLNVDQVAEMVPSVSARLKVTDDELIKELLEEANAQVLDYTGQKKLIGSMSVYVKKLAVINYNRLGLEGETQRSEGGVTNYLETGVPKDIRQGLNRYRIAKVTKL
;
A
#
# COMPACT_ATOMS: atom_id res chain seq x y z
N MET A 1 -10.54 -11.54 13.43
CA MET A 1 -10.81 -11.94 12.03
C MET A 1 -10.55 -10.73 11.16
N LEU A 2 -9.47 -10.74 10.38
CA LEU A 2 -9.24 -9.76 9.33
C LEU A 2 -10.33 -9.92 8.27
N ASN A 3 -10.80 -8.82 7.69
CA ASN A 3 -11.87 -8.79 6.70
C ASN A 3 -11.42 -9.45 5.39
N VAL A 4 -11.41 -10.78 5.34
CA VAL A 4 -11.09 -11.58 4.15
C VAL A 4 -11.99 -11.19 2.96
N ASP A 5 -13.25 -10.85 3.25
CA ASP A 5 -14.22 -10.40 2.23
C ASP A 5 -13.80 -9.10 1.53
N GLN A 6 -13.22 -8.13 2.27
CA GLN A 6 -12.78 -6.87 1.66
C GLN A 6 -11.55 -7.06 0.80
N VAL A 7 -10.63 -7.95 1.17
CA VAL A 7 -9.44 -8.24 0.36
C VAL A 7 -9.84 -8.92 -0.94
N ALA A 8 -10.77 -9.88 -0.89
CA ALA A 8 -11.27 -10.59 -2.07
C ALA A 8 -11.94 -9.65 -3.11
N GLU A 9 -12.70 -8.64 -2.67
CA GLU A 9 -13.28 -7.62 -3.58
C GLU A 9 -12.22 -6.74 -4.26
N MET A 10 -11.03 -6.63 -3.69
CA MET A 10 -9.97 -5.75 -4.19
C MET A 10 -9.12 -6.41 -5.28
N VAL A 11 -9.03 -7.74 -5.28
CA VAL A 11 -8.29 -8.56 -6.26
C VAL A 11 -8.63 -8.20 -7.72
N PRO A 12 -9.90 -8.24 -8.18
CA PRO A 12 -10.23 -7.96 -9.59
C PRO A 12 -9.86 -6.53 -10.02
N SER A 13 -9.88 -5.57 -9.10
CA SER A 13 -9.52 -4.20 -9.40
C SER A 13 -8.01 -3.97 -9.53
N VAL A 14 -7.20 -4.79 -8.87
CA VAL A 14 -5.73 -4.74 -8.92
C VAL A 14 -5.20 -5.57 -10.08
N SER A 15 -5.76 -6.76 -10.32
CA SER A 15 -5.42 -7.59 -11.48
C SER A 15 -5.67 -6.86 -12.80
N ALA A 16 -6.80 -6.14 -12.93
CA ALA A 16 -7.09 -5.30 -14.10
C ALA A 16 -6.07 -4.17 -14.31
N ARG A 17 -5.48 -3.63 -13.24
CA ARG A 17 -4.47 -2.56 -13.32
C ARG A 17 -3.09 -3.09 -13.70
N LEU A 18 -2.72 -4.25 -13.18
CA LEU A 18 -1.42 -4.87 -13.40
C LEU A 18 -1.39 -5.73 -14.67
N LYS A 19 -2.56 -6.11 -15.21
CA LYS A 19 -2.70 -7.12 -16.28
C LYS A 19 -2.07 -8.46 -15.91
N VAL A 20 -2.16 -8.80 -14.63
CA VAL A 20 -1.60 -10.03 -14.04
C VAL A 20 -2.75 -10.94 -13.65
N THR A 21 -2.57 -12.24 -13.90
CA THR A 21 -3.60 -13.26 -13.68
C THR A 21 -3.38 -14.04 -12.37
N ASP A 22 -2.25 -13.81 -11.69
CA ASP A 22 -1.90 -14.46 -10.42
C ASP A 22 -2.68 -13.85 -9.25
N ASP A 23 -3.92 -14.30 -9.08
CA ASP A 23 -4.81 -13.86 -8.00
C ASP A 23 -4.26 -14.19 -6.59
N GLU A 24 -3.50 -15.28 -6.46
CA GLU A 24 -2.90 -15.70 -5.18
C GLU A 24 -1.82 -14.72 -4.72
N LEU A 25 -0.89 -14.37 -5.61
CA LEU A 25 0.15 -13.37 -5.37
C LEU A 25 -0.46 -11.99 -5.05
N ILE A 26 -1.49 -11.59 -5.80
CA ILE A 26 -2.19 -10.31 -5.57
C ILE A 26 -2.85 -10.29 -4.19
N LYS A 27 -3.40 -11.42 -3.74
CA LYS A 27 -4.01 -11.53 -2.42
C LYS A 27 -2.98 -11.37 -1.31
N GLU A 28 -1.85 -12.05 -1.40
CA GLU A 28 -0.74 -11.90 -0.43
C GLU A 28 -0.26 -10.44 -0.35
N LEU A 29 0.00 -9.82 -1.50
CA LEU A 29 0.40 -8.41 -1.59
C LEU A 29 -0.64 -7.45 -0.98
N LEU A 30 -1.92 -7.74 -1.15
CA LEU A 30 -3.00 -6.95 -0.54
C LEU A 30 -3.07 -7.14 0.97
N GLU A 31 -2.84 -8.35 1.49
CA GLU A 31 -2.78 -8.61 2.93
C GLU A 31 -1.59 -7.91 3.58
N GLU A 32 -0.41 -7.97 2.97
CA GLU A 32 0.77 -7.24 3.42
C GLU A 32 0.54 -5.72 3.38
N ALA A 33 0.00 -5.20 2.27
CA ALA A 33 -0.31 -3.79 2.12
C ALA A 33 -1.34 -3.33 3.17
N ASN A 34 -2.34 -4.15 3.48
CA ASN A 34 -3.34 -3.86 4.50
C ASN A 34 -2.71 -3.80 5.88
N ALA A 35 -1.87 -4.78 6.24
CA ALA A 35 -1.14 -4.78 7.50
C ALA A 35 -0.28 -3.52 7.65
N GLN A 36 0.46 -3.11 6.62
CA GLN A 36 1.27 -1.89 6.63
C GLN A 36 0.43 -0.62 6.82
N VAL A 37 -0.74 -0.53 6.17
CA VAL A 37 -1.63 0.63 6.31
C VAL A 37 -2.24 0.71 7.72
N LEU A 38 -2.62 -0.42 8.31
CA LEU A 38 -3.14 -0.48 9.67
C LEU A 38 -2.07 -0.14 10.70
N ASP A 39 -0.86 -0.68 10.53
CA ASP A 39 0.31 -0.36 11.36
C ASP A 39 0.62 1.15 11.32
N TYR A 40 0.65 1.74 10.12
CA TYR A 40 0.92 3.16 9.94
C TYR A 40 -0.13 4.08 10.58
N THR A 41 -1.41 3.71 10.47
CA THR A 41 -2.52 4.52 11.00
C THR A 41 -2.82 4.27 12.47
N GLY A 42 -2.35 3.15 13.02
CA GLY A 42 -2.70 2.67 14.35
C GLY A 42 -4.17 2.22 14.46
N GLN A 43 -4.86 2.05 13.34
CA GLN A 43 -6.26 1.62 13.28
C GLN A 43 -6.35 0.10 13.37
N LYS A 44 -7.40 -0.42 14.02
CA LYS A 44 -7.66 -1.88 14.09
C LYS A 44 -8.46 -2.42 12.90
N LYS A 45 -9.05 -1.53 12.10
CA LYS A 45 -9.92 -1.85 10.95
C LYS A 45 -9.74 -0.80 9.86
N LEU A 46 -10.01 -1.18 8.61
CA LEU A 46 -10.07 -0.23 7.49
C LEU A 46 -11.29 0.69 7.65
N ILE A 47 -11.07 2.00 7.68
CA ILE A 47 -12.13 3.00 7.83
C ILE A 47 -12.21 3.86 6.57
N GLY A 48 -13.42 4.03 6.04
CA GLY A 48 -13.69 4.90 4.89
C GLY A 48 -12.88 4.52 3.65
N SER A 49 -12.12 5.48 3.12
CA SER A 49 -11.36 5.32 1.87
C SER A 49 -9.97 4.68 2.06
N MET A 50 -9.67 4.07 3.22
CA MET A 50 -8.38 3.39 3.46
C MET A 50 -8.09 2.28 2.46
N SER A 51 -9.13 1.59 1.97
CA SER A 51 -9.03 0.55 0.94
C SER A 51 -8.39 1.05 -0.36
N VAL A 52 -8.59 2.32 -0.73
CA VAL A 52 -7.96 2.91 -1.93
C VAL A 52 -6.44 2.97 -1.78
N TYR A 53 -5.96 3.27 -0.58
CA TYR A 53 -4.54 3.35 -0.28
C TYR A 53 -3.89 1.96 -0.23
N VAL A 54 -4.59 0.95 0.29
CA VAL A 54 -4.17 -0.46 0.24
C VAL A 54 -4.00 -0.92 -1.21
N LYS A 55 -4.97 -0.63 -2.11
CA LYS A 55 -4.83 -0.97 -3.55
C LYS A 55 -3.62 -0.30 -4.18
N LYS A 56 -3.38 0.97 -3.88
CA LYS A 56 -2.22 1.71 -4.41
C LYS A 56 -0.91 1.12 -3.90
N LEU A 57 -0.85 0.77 -2.62
CA LEU A 57 0.35 0.19 -2.00
C LEU A 57 0.63 -1.21 -2.54
N ALA A 58 -0.39 -2.04 -2.76
CA ALA A 58 -0.23 -3.36 -3.38
C ALA A 58 0.35 -3.28 -4.81
N VAL A 59 -0.14 -2.34 -5.63
CA VAL A 59 0.42 -2.08 -6.98
C VAL A 59 1.90 -1.66 -6.90
N ILE A 60 2.25 -0.82 -5.93
CA ILE A 60 3.63 -0.37 -5.74
C ILE A 60 4.52 -1.52 -5.27
N ASN A 61 4.06 -2.32 -4.30
CA ASN A 61 4.81 -3.49 -3.82
C ASN A 61 5.02 -4.51 -4.96
N TYR A 62 3.99 -4.74 -5.79
CA TYR A 62 4.12 -5.59 -6.98
C TYR A 62 5.18 -5.05 -7.95
N ASN A 63 5.13 -3.76 -8.27
CA ASN A 63 6.13 -3.15 -9.14
C ASN A 63 7.54 -3.22 -8.52
N ARG A 64 7.66 -3.17 -7.19
CA ARG A 64 8.94 -3.26 -6.46
C ARG A 64 9.53 -4.65 -6.40
N LEU A 65 8.73 -5.72 -6.44
CA LEU A 65 9.25 -7.10 -6.54
C LEU A 65 10.17 -7.31 -7.76
N GLY A 66 10.00 -6.50 -8.81
CA GLY A 66 10.90 -6.50 -9.98
C GLY A 66 12.10 -5.55 -9.88
N LEU A 67 12.23 -4.78 -8.79
CA LEU A 67 13.19 -3.69 -8.59
C LEU A 67 14.11 -3.92 -7.38
N GLU A 68 14.22 -5.16 -6.89
CA GLU A 68 14.91 -5.58 -5.64
C GLU A 68 16.44 -5.31 -5.57
N GLY A 69 16.98 -4.44 -6.42
CA GLY A 69 18.36 -3.96 -6.37
C GLY A 69 18.54 -2.47 -6.71
N GLU A 70 17.46 -1.76 -7.05
CA GLU A 70 17.53 -0.36 -7.48
C GLU A 70 16.99 0.56 -6.38
N THR A 71 17.87 0.99 -5.48
CA THR A 71 17.53 2.03 -4.48
C THR A 71 17.34 3.40 -5.13
N GLN A 72 17.96 3.58 -6.30
CA GLN A 72 17.95 4.83 -7.07
C GLN A 72 18.02 4.45 -8.54
N ARG A 73 17.07 4.94 -9.34
CA ARG A 73 17.16 4.89 -10.80
C ARG A 73 17.39 6.31 -11.31
N SER A 74 18.48 6.49 -12.04
CA SER A 74 18.80 7.75 -12.70
C SER A 74 18.58 7.58 -14.19
N GLU A 75 17.50 8.17 -14.70
CA GLU A 75 17.18 8.16 -16.12
C GLU A 75 17.16 9.62 -16.60
N GLY A 76 18.01 9.95 -17.58
CA GLY A 76 18.02 11.29 -18.19
C GLY A 76 18.39 12.46 -17.27
N GLY A 77 19.18 12.23 -16.21
CA GLY A 77 19.61 13.30 -15.28
C GLY A 77 18.62 13.61 -14.16
N VAL A 78 17.50 12.88 -14.07
CA VAL A 78 16.57 12.95 -12.94
C VAL A 78 16.76 11.70 -12.07
N THR A 79 17.17 11.92 -10.81
CA THR A 79 17.29 10.84 -9.83
C THR A 79 15.93 10.60 -9.17
N ASN A 80 15.29 9.49 -9.51
CA ASN A 80 14.14 9.02 -8.74
C ASN A 80 14.63 8.18 -7.57
N TYR A 81 14.48 8.72 -6.37
CA TYR A 81 14.67 7.97 -5.13
C TYR A 81 13.48 7.03 -4.95
N LEU A 82 13.71 5.72 -5.06
CA LEU A 82 12.71 4.73 -4.66
C LEU A 82 12.64 4.75 -3.13
N GLU A 83 11.76 5.58 -2.56
CA GLU A 83 11.59 5.64 -1.10
C GLU A 83 11.31 4.22 -0.54
N THR A 84 12.13 3.76 0.39
CA THR A 84 11.92 2.51 1.13
C THR A 84 10.71 2.67 2.05
N GLY A 85 9.68 1.84 1.86
CA GLY A 85 8.43 1.87 2.63
C GLY A 85 7.26 2.58 1.92
N VAL A 86 6.30 3.08 2.72
CA VAL A 86 5.06 3.71 2.22
C VAL A 86 5.37 5.07 1.58
N PRO A 87 5.05 5.29 0.29
CA PRO A 87 5.30 6.56 -0.41
C PRO A 87 4.66 7.77 0.28
N LYS A 88 5.30 8.93 0.15
CA LYS A 88 4.84 10.19 0.74
C LYS A 88 3.40 10.56 0.36
N ASP A 89 2.97 10.31 -0.88
CA ASP A 89 1.59 10.53 -1.34
C ASP A 89 0.55 9.71 -0.56
N ILE A 90 0.86 8.42 -0.34
CA ILE A 90 0.00 7.52 0.44
C ILE A 90 0.00 7.95 1.90
N ARG A 91 1.17 8.31 2.42
CA ARG A 91 1.37 8.79 3.80
C ARG A 91 0.53 10.03 4.11
N GLN A 92 0.52 11.00 3.19
CA GLN A 92 -0.24 12.24 3.33
C GLN A 92 -1.75 11.97 3.33
N GLY A 93 -2.20 11.03 2.49
CA GLY A 93 -3.58 10.57 2.46
C GLY A 93 -4.00 9.82 3.74
N LEU A 94 -3.11 8.99 4.30
CA LEU A 94 -3.35 8.20 5.51
C LEU A 94 -3.28 9.00 6.82
N ASN A 95 -2.56 10.13 6.84
CA ASN A 95 -2.45 10.98 8.03
C ASN A 95 -3.82 11.39 8.60
N ARG A 96 -4.84 11.54 7.76
CA ARG A 96 -6.21 11.87 8.20
C ARG A 96 -6.88 10.77 9.03
N TYR A 97 -6.42 9.52 8.86
CA TYR A 97 -6.94 8.34 9.56
C TYR A 97 -6.08 7.94 10.76
N ARG A 98 -4.95 8.62 10.97
CA ARG A 98 -4.00 8.31 12.04
C ARG A 98 -4.57 8.71 13.39
N ILE A 99 -4.59 7.77 14.34
CA ILE A 99 -5.00 8.06 15.72
C ILE A 99 -3.85 8.80 16.39
N ALA A 100 -3.93 10.13 16.45
CA ALA A 100 -2.95 10.93 17.18
C ALA A 100 -3.21 10.83 18.69
N LYS A 101 -2.19 10.46 19.46
CA LYS A 101 -2.23 10.56 20.92
C LYS A 101 -2.14 12.03 21.30
N VAL A 102 -3.26 12.63 21.70
CA VAL A 102 -3.26 14.01 22.23
C VAL A 102 -2.70 13.94 23.66
N THR A 103 -1.45 14.38 23.84
CA THR A 103 -0.94 14.67 25.18
C THR A 103 -1.56 15.97 25.64
N LYS A 104 -2.30 15.94 26.75
CA LYS A 104 -2.75 17.15 27.44
C LYS A 104 -1.52 17.97 27.83
N LEU A 105 -1.46 19.22 27.40
CA LEU A 105 -0.53 20.22 27.93
C LEU A 105 -0.94 20.61 29.35
#